data_AF-A0A3B0R9T1-F1
#
_entry.id   AF-A0A3B0R9T1-F1
#
_cell.length_a   1.000
_cell.length_b   1.000
_cell.length_c   1.000
_cell.angle_alpha   90.00
_cell.angle_beta   90.00
_cell.angle_gamma   90.00
#
_symmetry.space_group_name_H-M   'P 1'
#
loop_
_entity.id
_entity.type
_entity.pdbx_description
1 polymer ?
#
loop_
_entity_poly.entity_id
_entity_poly.type
_entity_poly.pdbx_seq_one_letter_code
_entity_poly.pdbx_strand_id
1 'polypeptide(L)'
;MTGELTWFDVGRTDMIDVDEVTVVQAGHHAIALSRTAVGWGAITNRCPHQGGPLGEGLVEDCWLICPWHGWEYDPVSGETPGPFDDKVDAYAVDIRGDRVFVGVSEPEHHDVTFMTQLVGRLTDAGVTAVFGMVGHSNLGFADALRGAERNGDLRYVGIRHEGAAAFAASAYGKLTGDPAVCFAIAGPGATNLYTGMWDAKLSSTPLLAITGQIPTPNLGTKAFQEVPLTAALGPVAGWSKRLSASDGPDTATAMVTYARSQRDVAHLVIPDDVQSLPATSDSPRGPSPTPNTLPLTPTDASSIARLLSESVSPLFVIGRGGSRHAGDILALAEKVDAAVATTFPAKGSVPEHHPLATGVLGRSGTPVSAASQTRSDLIVVFGGGMAPHTGITEKRTVVRIDVDPLASRRNTHNVEVFALADAGEAARTLLGVVPAVDRPELRSWLASRWEWWRERKRSRREIDADGRLTSAAVFDDLGKHIPPHAIVALDVGNTTYSFGRYFEAD
;
A
#
# COMPACT_ATOMS: atom_id res chain seq x y z
N MET A 1 19.58 -40.02 -0.83
CA MET A 1 19.96 -38.70 -0.30
C MET A 1 20.41 -38.91 1.13
N THR A 2 21.71 -38.91 1.39
CA THR A 2 22.27 -38.96 2.75
C THR A 2 22.59 -37.52 3.16
N GLY A 3 21.54 -36.74 3.44
CA GLY A 3 21.70 -35.45 4.12
C GLY A 3 22.00 -35.70 5.60
N GLU A 4 22.80 -34.85 6.21
CA GLU A 4 23.03 -34.89 7.66
C GLU A 4 21.70 -34.58 8.37
N LEU A 5 21.28 -35.45 9.29
CA LEU A 5 20.02 -35.27 10.02
C LEU A 5 20.23 -34.31 11.20
N THR A 6 19.44 -33.25 11.26
CA THR A 6 19.32 -32.42 12.46
C THR A 6 18.28 -33.04 13.38
N TRP A 7 18.67 -33.34 14.62
CA TRP A 7 17.81 -33.99 15.62
C TRP A 7 17.12 -32.95 16.51
N PHE A 8 15.80 -32.94 16.50
CA PHE A 8 14.99 -32.05 17.35
C PHE A 8 14.32 -32.84 18.46
N ASP A 9 14.41 -32.34 19.69
CA ASP A 9 13.64 -32.85 20.81
C ASP A 9 12.18 -32.41 20.67
N VAL A 10 11.27 -33.36 20.45
CA VAL A 10 9.87 -33.07 20.13
C VAL A 10 8.91 -33.30 21.30
N GLY A 11 9.40 -33.86 22.41
CA GLY A 11 8.56 -34.13 23.57
C GLY A 11 9.04 -35.28 24.45
N ARG A 12 8.21 -35.60 25.44
CA ARG A 12 8.45 -36.69 26.39
C ARG A 12 7.83 -37.99 25.87
N THR A 13 8.37 -39.14 26.28
CA THR A 13 7.80 -40.45 25.90
C THR A 13 6.43 -40.74 26.51
N ASP A 14 5.90 -39.90 27.40
CA ASP A 14 4.58 -40.00 28.03
C ASP A 14 3.55 -39.03 27.43
N MET A 15 3.88 -38.36 26.32
CA MET A 15 3.01 -37.35 25.70
C MET A 15 1.80 -37.93 24.94
N ILE A 16 1.90 -39.18 24.49
CA ILE A 16 0.84 -39.93 23.81
C ILE A 16 0.91 -41.41 24.21
N ASP A 17 -0.26 -42.04 24.29
CA ASP A 17 -0.42 -43.46 24.58
C ASP A 17 -0.25 -44.33 23.33
N VAL A 18 -0.21 -45.65 23.49
CA VAL A 18 -0.14 -46.58 22.37
C VAL A 18 -1.43 -46.46 21.53
N ASP A 19 -1.27 -46.48 20.22
CA ASP A 19 -2.31 -46.26 19.21
C ASP A 19 -2.89 -44.84 19.23
N GLU A 20 -2.04 -43.86 19.57
CA GLU A 20 -2.34 -42.44 19.43
C GLU A 20 -1.35 -41.76 18.48
N VAL A 21 -1.78 -40.61 17.95
CA VAL A 21 -0.97 -39.70 17.16
C VAL A 21 -1.13 -38.28 17.68
N THR A 22 -0.08 -37.47 17.58
CA THR A 22 -0.16 -36.03 17.81
C THR A 22 0.67 -35.25 16.80
N VAL A 23 0.49 -33.94 16.79
CA VAL A 23 1.31 -33.03 15.99
C VAL A 23 2.47 -32.51 16.83
N VAL A 24 3.69 -32.73 16.35
CA VAL A 24 4.91 -32.15 16.93
C VAL A 24 5.65 -31.28 15.94
N GLN A 25 6.55 -30.42 16.45
CA GLN A 25 7.39 -29.55 15.64
C GLN A 25 8.85 -29.99 15.73
N ALA A 26 9.45 -30.31 14.58
CA ALA A 26 10.88 -30.56 14.44
C ALA A 26 11.44 -29.56 13.41
N GLY A 27 12.11 -28.51 13.90
CA GLY A 27 12.55 -27.39 13.06
C GLY A 27 11.37 -26.64 12.44
N HIS A 28 11.24 -26.72 11.11
CA HIS A 28 10.11 -26.15 10.34
C HIS A 28 9.06 -27.18 9.93
N HIS A 29 9.22 -28.43 10.35
CA HIS A 29 8.35 -29.54 9.95
C HIS A 29 7.31 -29.82 11.03
N ALA A 30 6.04 -29.68 10.66
CA ALA A 30 4.94 -30.28 11.41
C ALA A 30 4.93 -31.79 11.10
N ILE A 31 5.06 -32.61 12.15
CA ILE A 31 5.20 -34.06 12.05
C ILE A 31 4.05 -34.73 12.79
N ALA A 32 3.44 -35.72 12.15
CA ALA A 32 2.51 -36.63 12.78
C ALA A 32 3.35 -37.68 13.52
N LEU A 33 3.45 -37.51 14.83
CA LEU A 33 4.19 -38.42 15.70
C LEU A 33 3.19 -39.42 16.30
N SER A 34 3.35 -40.68 15.93
CA SER A 34 2.51 -41.78 16.37
C SER A 34 3.26 -42.67 17.34
N ARG A 35 2.54 -43.25 18.30
CA ARG A 35 3.06 -44.34 19.13
C ARG A 35 2.31 -45.62 18.80
N THR A 36 3.02 -46.62 18.30
CA THR A 36 2.48 -47.93 17.97
C THR A 36 2.80 -48.94 19.07
N ALA A 37 2.19 -50.12 19.00
CA ALA A 37 2.51 -51.21 19.93
C ALA A 37 3.99 -51.65 19.91
N VAL A 38 4.72 -51.37 18.82
CA VAL A 38 6.11 -51.81 18.62
C VAL A 38 7.13 -50.68 18.65
N GLY A 39 6.70 -49.41 18.75
CA GLY A 39 7.64 -48.29 18.82
C GLY A 39 7.01 -46.94 18.48
N TRP A 40 7.84 -46.05 17.95
CA TRP A 40 7.43 -44.71 17.53
C TRP A 40 7.52 -44.59 16.02
N GLY A 41 6.54 -43.91 15.44
CA GLY A 41 6.50 -43.53 14.04
C GLY A 41 6.44 -42.02 13.91
N ALA A 42 7.10 -41.48 12.89
CA ALA A 42 7.04 -40.06 12.59
C ALA A 42 6.88 -39.92 11.08
N ILE A 43 5.76 -39.36 10.64
CA ILE A 43 5.49 -39.12 9.22
C ILE A 43 5.08 -37.68 8.98
N THR A 44 5.08 -37.27 7.72
CA THR A 44 4.69 -35.91 7.33
C THR A 44 3.26 -35.62 7.77
N ASN A 45 3.04 -34.51 8.50
CA ASN A 45 1.72 -34.12 8.99
C ASN A 45 0.78 -33.56 7.90
N ARG A 46 0.93 -34.00 6.66
CA ARG A 46 0.17 -33.50 5.51
C ARG A 46 -0.14 -34.64 4.56
N CYS A 47 -1.40 -35.02 4.50
CA CYS A 47 -1.86 -36.03 3.54
C CYS A 47 -1.72 -35.53 2.08
N PRO A 48 -1.22 -36.35 1.14
CA PRO A 48 -1.07 -35.99 -0.27
C PRO A 48 -2.40 -35.75 -1.01
N HIS A 49 -3.52 -36.31 -0.55
CA HIS A 49 -4.81 -36.19 -1.26
C HIS A 49 -5.48 -34.84 -1.05
N GLN A 50 -5.76 -34.45 0.21
CA GLN A 50 -6.42 -33.18 0.52
C GLN A 50 -5.62 -32.25 1.42
N GLY A 51 -4.42 -32.64 1.86
CA GLY A 51 -3.60 -31.82 2.77
C GLY A 51 -4.00 -31.91 4.24
N GLY A 52 -4.80 -32.92 4.62
CA GLY A 52 -5.26 -33.09 6.00
C GLY A 52 -4.13 -33.32 7.01
N PRO A 53 -4.26 -32.82 8.25
CA PRO A 53 -3.26 -32.96 9.30
C PRO A 53 -3.29 -34.38 9.87
N LEU A 54 -2.38 -35.25 9.41
CA LEU A 54 -2.36 -36.65 9.82
C LEU A 54 -2.19 -36.83 11.34
N GLY A 55 -1.56 -35.88 12.04
CA GLY A 55 -1.39 -35.89 13.49
C GLY A 55 -2.64 -35.52 14.29
N GLU A 56 -3.73 -35.16 13.61
CA GLU A 56 -5.09 -35.07 14.18
C GLU A 56 -5.97 -36.24 13.71
N GLY A 57 -5.36 -37.25 13.06
CA GLY A 57 -6.01 -38.45 12.59
C GLY A 57 -6.32 -39.46 13.71
N LEU A 58 -6.85 -40.60 13.29
CA LEU A 58 -7.14 -41.74 14.17
C LEU A 58 -6.17 -42.87 13.85
N VAL A 59 -5.59 -43.52 14.86
CA VAL A 59 -4.86 -44.78 14.67
C VAL A 59 -5.82 -45.93 14.99
N GLU A 60 -6.13 -46.76 13.99
CA GLU A 60 -7.02 -47.91 14.12
C GLU A 60 -6.47 -49.07 13.28
N ASP A 61 -6.50 -50.30 13.81
CA ASP A 61 -6.00 -51.50 13.13
C ASP A 61 -4.56 -51.38 12.56
N CYS A 62 -3.67 -50.69 13.31
CA CYS A 62 -2.29 -50.37 12.92
C CYS A 62 -2.13 -49.32 11.80
N TRP A 63 -3.21 -48.67 11.37
CA TRP A 63 -3.21 -47.64 10.34
C TRP A 63 -3.49 -46.26 10.91
N LEU A 64 -2.80 -45.25 10.40
CA LEU A 64 -3.13 -43.84 10.63
C LEU A 64 -4.11 -43.35 9.56
N ILE A 65 -5.32 -43.00 9.99
CA ILE A 65 -6.44 -42.57 9.16
C ILE A 65 -6.46 -41.04 9.10
N CYS A 66 -6.38 -40.49 7.89
CA CYS A 66 -6.47 -39.04 7.65
C CYS A 66 -7.82 -38.49 8.11
N PRO A 67 -7.87 -37.43 8.94
CA PRO A 67 -9.12 -36.93 9.50
C PRO A 67 -10.03 -36.24 8.46
N TRP A 68 -9.53 -35.92 7.27
CA TRP A 68 -10.31 -35.21 6.25
C TRP A 68 -11.05 -36.13 5.29
N HIS A 69 -10.42 -37.22 4.85
CA HIS A 69 -11.02 -38.12 3.84
C HIS A 69 -10.81 -39.60 4.12
N GLY A 70 -10.28 -39.95 5.30
CA GLY A 70 -10.27 -41.33 5.78
C GLY A 70 -9.28 -42.27 5.09
N TRP A 71 -8.28 -41.76 4.36
CA TRP A 71 -7.25 -42.63 3.77
C TRP A 71 -6.23 -43.05 4.82
N GLU A 72 -5.71 -44.27 4.66
CA GLU A 72 -4.85 -44.96 5.61
C GLU A 72 -3.37 -44.87 5.21
N TYR A 73 -2.52 -44.66 6.21
CA TYR A 73 -1.07 -44.67 6.10
C TYR A 73 -0.45 -45.51 7.21
N ASP A 74 0.61 -46.24 6.93
CA ASP A 74 1.43 -46.87 7.95
C ASP A 74 2.06 -45.74 8.80
N PRO A 75 1.83 -45.72 10.12
CA PRO A 75 2.28 -44.63 10.99
C PRO A 75 3.80 -44.53 11.14
N VAL A 76 4.57 -45.53 10.68
CA VAL A 76 6.03 -45.59 10.78
C VAL A 76 6.68 -45.36 9.41
N SER A 77 6.25 -46.08 8.38
CA SER A 77 6.86 -46.00 7.04
C SER A 77 6.23 -44.95 6.14
N GLY A 78 4.98 -44.55 6.43
CA GLY A 78 4.18 -43.66 5.58
C GLY A 78 3.64 -44.34 4.31
N GLU A 79 3.82 -45.65 4.14
CA GLU A 79 3.28 -46.42 3.03
C GLU A 79 1.77 -46.62 3.17
N THR A 80 1.07 -46.83 2.04
CA THR A 80 -0.38 -47.09 2.05
C THR A 80 -0.69 -48.57 1.87
N PRO A 81 -1.86 -49.06 2.33
CA PRO A 81 -2.25 -50.45 2.14
C PRO A 81 -2.48 -50.78 0.66
N GLY A 82 -2.10 -51.99 0.22
CA GLY A 82 -2.43 -52.49 -1.13
C GLY A 82 -1.48 -52.02 -2.24
N PRO A 83 -1.93 -52.00 -3.52
CA PRO A 83 -1.06 -51.72 -4.67
C PRO A 83 -0.97 -50.21 -5.03
N PHE A 84 -1.40 -49.31 -4.15
CA PHE A 84 -1.38 -47.87 -4.41
C PHE A 84 0.03 -47.31 -4.24
N ASP A 85 0.38 -46.29 -5.03
CA ASP A 85 1.70 -45.64 -5.06
C ASP A 85 1.76 -44.34 -4.24
N ASP A 86 0.63 -43.94 -3.64
CA ASP A 86 0.55 -42.83 -2.70
C ASP A 86 1.34 -43.16 -1.43
N LYS A 87 2.10 -42.19 -0.90
CA LYS A 87 2.79 -42.33 0.38
C LYS A 87 3.07 -40.96 1.00
N VAL A 88 3.45 -40.97 2.27
CA VAL A 88 4.02 -39.80 2.95
C VAL A 88 5.44 -40.08 3.41
N ASP A 89 6.26 -39.02 3.48
CA ASP A 89 7.63 -39.17 3.94
C ASP A 89 7.68 -39.48 5.43
N ALA A 90 8.46 -40.49 5.79
CA ALA A 90 8.79 -40.87 7.15
C ALA A 90 10.09 -40.22 7.62
N TYR A 91 10.16 -39.93 8.92
CA TYR A 91 11.30 -39.33 9.59
C TYR A 91 11.93 -40.32 10.56
N ALA A 92 13.24 -40.20 10.78
CA ALA A 92 13.92 -41.03 11.75
C ALA A 92 13.51 -40.60 13.17
N VAL A 93 13.17 -41.57 14.03
CA VAL A 93 12.86 -41.34 15.44
C VAL A 93 13.95 -41.97 16.30
N ASP A 94 14.43 -41.23 17.30
CA ASP A 94 15.42 -41.69 18.27
C ASP A 94 14.95 -41.37 19.69
N ILE A 95 14.95 -42.39 20.56
CA ILE A 95 14.49 -42.25 21.95
C ILE A 95 15.71 -42.17 22.85
N ARG A 96 15.88 -41.02 23.51
CA ARG A 96 17.02 -40.76 24.40
C ARG A 96 16.52 -40.57 25.82
N GLY A 97 16.48 -41.65 26.58
CA GLY A 97 15.90 -41.66 27.93
C GLY A 97 14.38 -41.51 27.87
N ASP A 98 13.84 -40.45 28.48
CA ASP A 98 12.40 -40.13 28.50
C ASP A 98 12.00 -39.09 27.45
N ARG A 99 12.85 -38.86 26.44
CA ARG A 99 12.67 -37.86 25.38
C ARG A 99 12.61 -38.50 24.00
N VAL A 100 11.74 -37.96 23.16
CA VAL A 100 11.57 -38.35 21.76
C VAL A 100 12.29 -37.33 20.88
N PHE A 101 13.18 -37.80 20.01
CA PHE A 101 13.85 -36.97 19.02
C PHE A 101 13.42 -37.37 17.62
N VAL A 102 13.20 -36.37 16.75
CA VAL A 102 12.94 -36.60 15.33
C VAL A 102 14.09 -36.01 14.51
N GLY A 103 14.68 -36.85 13.66
CA GLY A 103 15.76 -36.51 12.76
C GLY A 103 15.18 -36.02 11.44
N VAL A 104 15.45 -34.76 11.12
CA VAL A 104 14.95 -34.11 9.91
C VAL A 104 16.13 -33.74 9.04
N SER A 105 16.07 -34.14 7.76
CA SER A 105 16.97 -33.57 6.76
C SER A 105 16.41 -32.21 6.37
N GLU A 106 16.98 -31.13 6.90
CA GLU A 106 16.65 -29.81 6.39
C GLU A 106 17.14 -29.74 4.93
N PRO A 107 16.27 -29.45 3.94
CA PRO A 107 16.76 -29.17 2.61
C PRO A 107 17.62 -27.91 2.68
N GLU A 108 18.92 -28.07 2.44
CA GLU A 108 19.77 -26.97 1.97
C GLU A 108 19.15 -26.50 0.66
N HIS A 109 18.63 -25.26 0.65
CA HIS A 109 17.86 -24.62 -0.42
C HIS A 109 16.33 -24.82 -0.39
N HIS A 110 15.63 -23.72 -0.11
CA HIS A 110 14.38 -23.45 -0.82
C HIS A 110 14.75 -23.41 -2.32
N ASP A 111 14.26 -24.38 -3.09
CA ASP A 111 14.36 -24.34 -4.54
C ASP A 111 13.86 -22.97 -5.04
N VAL A 112 14.58 -22.37 -5.98
CA VAL A 112 14.11 -21.13 -6.61
C VAL A 112 12.79 -21.48 -7.32
N THR A 113 11.68 -20.98 -6.80
CA THR A 113 10.36 -21.13 -7.41
C THR A 113 10.06 -19.98 -8.35
N PHE A 114 9.04 -20.16 -9.20
CA PHE A 114 8.51 -19.04 -9.99
C PHE A 114 8.12 -17.84 -9.10
N MET A 115 7.52 -18.10 -7.93
CA MET A 115 7.15 -17.06 -6.96
C MET A 115 8.37 -16.35 -6.36
N THR A 116 9.48 -17.07 -6.13
CA THR A 116 10.74 -16.47 -5.69
C THR A 116 11.30 -15.50 -6.74
N GLN A 117 11.26 -15.88 -8.02
CA GLN A 117 11.65 -14.99 -9.12
C GLN A 117 10.73 -13.78 -9.23
N LEU A 118 9.41 -13.97 -9.09
CA LEU A 118 8.42 -12.90 -9.16
C LEU A 118 8.62 -11.87 -8.02
N VAL A 119 8.82 -12.33 -6.78
CA VAL A 119 9.14 -11.46 -5.64
C VAL A 119 10.48 -10.77 -5.85
N GLY A 120 11.49 -11.47 -6.37
CA GLY A 120 12.77 -10.88 -6.75
C GLY A 120 12.62 -9.73 -7.76
N ARG A 121 11.70 -9.84 -8.73
CA ARG A 121 11.39 -8.74 -9.65
C ARG A 121 10.66 -7.57 -9.00
N LEU A 122 9.85 -7.81 -7.97
CA LEU A 122 9.25 -6.72 -7.19
C LEU A 122 10.34 -5.95 -6.41
N THR A 123 11.25 -6.65 -5.74
CA THR A 123 12.32 -6.03 -4.95
C THR A 123 13.38 -5.36 -5.84
N ASP A 124 13.76 -5.98 -6.96
CA ASP A 124 14.61 -5.37 -8.00
C ASP A 124 14.02 -4.06 -8.52
N ALA A 125 12.69 -4.00 -8.65
CA ALA A 125 11.96 -2.80 -9.01
C ALA A 125 11.76 -1.83 -7.81
N GLY A 126 12.40 -2.05 -6.66
CA GLY A 126 12.39 -1.14 -5.52
C GLY A 126 11.15 -1.21 -4.63
N VAL A 127 10.38 -2.31 -4.66
CA VAL A 127 9.32 -2.56 -3.69
C VAL A 127 9.95 -3.03 -2.38
N THR A 128 9.77 -2.25 -1.32
CA THR A 128 10.38 -2.52 0.00
C THR A 128 9.37 -2.76 1.12
N ALA A 129 8.07 -2.57 0.87
CA ALA A 129 7.02 -2.67 1.87
C ALA A 129 5.84 -3.51 1.38
N VAL A 130 5.43 -4.46 2.21
CA VAL A 130 4.34 -5.40 1.93
C VAL A 130 3.40 -5.48 3.13
N PHE A 131 2.11 -5.27 2.90
CA PHE A 131 1.05 -5.37 3.88
C PHE A 131 0.09 -6.48 3.47
N GLY A 132 -0.28 -7.41 4.34
CA GLY A 132 -1.23 -8.43 3.91
C GLY A 132 -1.48 -9.55 4.89
N MET A 133 -2.30 -10.48 4.44
CA MET A 133 -2.69 -11.66 5.21
C MET A 133 -2.38 -12.93 4.42
N VAL A 134 -1.73 -13.86 5.12
CA VAL A 134 -1.39 -15.19 4.60
C VAL A 134 -2.60 -16.11 4.75
N GLY A 135 -2.86 -16.92 3.73
CA GLY A 135 -3.79 -18.04 3.80
C GLY A 135 -3.64 -18.97 2.60
N HIS A 136 -4.44 -20.03 2.55
CA HIS A 136 -4.22 -21.15 1.63
C HIS A 136 -3.95 -20.76 0.18
N SER A 137 -4.71 -19.80 -0.37
CA SER A 137 -4.60 -19.47 -1.78
C SER A 137 -3.45 -18.52 -2.14
N ASN A 138 -2.53 -18.22 -1.21
CA ASN A 138 -1.38 -17.34 -1.46
C ASN A 138 -0.07 -17.83 -0.81
N LEU A 139 -0.02 -19.11 -0.41
CA LEU A 139 1.10 -19.67 0.36
C LEU A 139 2.43 -19.61 -0.39
N GLY A 140 2.45 -19.90 -1.70
CA GLY A 140 3.69 -19.85 -2.49
C GLY A 140 4.25 -18.44 -2.60
N PHE A 141 3.37 -17.44 -2.71
CA PHE A 141 3.77 -16.03 -2.67
C PHE A 141 4.23 -15.59 -1.28
N ALA A 142 3.51 -16.01 -0.23
CA ALA A 142 3.88 -15.71 1.16
C ALA A 142 5.23 -16.32 1.55
N ASP A 143 5.55 -17.52 1.07
CA ASP A 143 6.85 -18.15 1.31
C ASP A 143 7.99 -17.40 0.61
N ALA A 144 7.79 -16.98 -0.64
CA ALA A 144 8.75 -16.14 -1.36
C ALA A 144 8.98 -14.78 -0.67
N LEU A 145 7.92 -14.15 -0.15
CA LEU A 145 8.02 -12.93 0.66
C LEU A 145 8.81 -13.15 1.95
N ARG A 146 8.61 -14.29 2.64
CA ARG A 146 9.35 -14.66 3.85
C ARG A 146 10.85 -14.79 3.56
N GLY A 147 11.22 -15.37 2.42
CA GLY A 147 12.62 -15.43 1.96
C GLY A 147 13.21 -14.04 1.75
N ALA A 148 12.52 -13.17 1.00
CA ALA A 148 12.96 -11.80 0.74
C ALA A 148 13.06 -10.94 2.02
N GLU A 149 12.15 -11.12 2.98
CA GLU A 149 12.23 -10.46 4.28
C GLU A 149 13.44 -10.91 5.11
N ARG A 150 13.73 -12.22 5.14
CA ARG A 150 14.91 -12.77 5.83
C ARG A 150 16.22 -12.22 5.24
N ASN A 151 16.26 -11.97 3.95
CA ASN A 151 17.41 -11.37 3.26
C ASN A 151 17.52 -9.86 3.49
N GLY A 152 16.50 -9.21 4.05
CA GLY A 152 16.44 -7.76 4.25
C GLY A 152 16.04 -6.97 3.00
N ASP A 153 15.52 -7.62 1.96
CA ASP A 153 15.14 -6.97 0.70
C ASP A 153 13.82 -6.18 0.81
N LEU A 154 12.92 -6.63 1.70
CA LEU A 154 11.63 -5.99 1.97
C LEU A 154 11.22 -6.19 3.43
N ARG A 155 10.18 -5.47 3.85
CA ARG A 155 9.51 -5.66 5.14
C ARG A 155 8.07 -6.12 4.94
N TYR A 156 7.69 -7.20 5.62
CA TYR A 156 6.30 -7.65 5.73
C TYR A 156 5.64 -7.11 6.99
N VAL A 157 4.39 -6.66 6.84
CA VAL A 157 3.54 -6.21 7.95
C VAL A 157 2.23 -7.00 7.92
N GLY A 158 2.12 -7.93 8.86
CA GLY A 158 0.88 -8.67 9.11
C GLY A 158 -0.23 -7.76 9.62
N ILE A 159 -1.38 -7.86 8.99
CA ILE A 159 -2.59 -7.06 9.28
C ILE A 159 -3.74 -7.96 9.77
N ARG A 160 -4.76 -7.35 10.38
CA ARG A 160 -5.93 -8.07 10.92
C ARG A 160 -7.18 -8.02 10.04
N HIS A 161 -7.15 -7.22 8.97
CA HIS A 161 -8.21 -7.10 7.99
C HIS A 161 -7.63 -6.57 6.67
N GLU A 162 -7.95 -7.17 5.52
CA GLU A 162 -7.29 -6.90 4.23
C GLU A 162 -7.48 -5.45 3.77
N GLY A 163 -8.64 -4.85 4.05
CA GLY A 163 -8.85 -3.42 3.82
C GLY A 163 -7.81 -2.53 4.50
N ALA A 164 -7.32 -2.90 5.70
CA ALA A 164 -6.24 -2.17 6.36
C ALA A 164 -4.90 -2.31 5.62
N ALA A 165 -4.62 -3.44 4.97
CA ALA A 165 -3.44 -3.56 4.11
C ALA A 165 -3.55 -2.65 2.89
N ALA A 166 -4.71 -2.59 2.25
CA ALA A 166 -4.91 -1.70 1.11
C ALA A 166 -4.78 -0.21 1.51
N PHE A 167 -5.34 0.19 2.65
CA PHE A 167 -5.15 1.55 3.19
C PHE A 167 -3.70 1.84 3.59
N ALA A 168 -3.00 0.88 4.20
CA ALA A 168 -1.58 1.05 4.57
C ALA A 168 -0.70 1.19 3.32
N ALA A 169 -0.94 0.38 2.28
CA ALA A 169 -0.22 0.49 1.00
C ALA A 169 -0.53 1.83 0.30
N SER A 170 -1.78 2.29 0.35
CA SER A 170 -2.16 3.62 -0.14
C SER A 170 -1.45 4.73 0.64
N ALA A 171 -1.44 4.67 1.97
CA ALA A 171 -0.73 5.63 2.81
C ALA A 171 0.78 5.64 2.52
N TYR A 172 1.38 4.47 2.28
CA TYR A 172 2.78 4.34 1.89
C TYR A 172 3.06 5.11 0.59
N GLY A 173 2.34 4.82 -0.49
CA GLY A 173 2.52 5.52 -1.76
C GLY A 173 2.20 7.02 -1.69
N LYS A 174 1.25 7.40 -0.84
CA LYS A 174 0.94 8.81 -0.54
C LYS A 174 2.14 9.55 0.05
N LEU A 175 2.88 8.92 0.96
CA LEU A 175 4.02 9.50 1.67
C LEU A 175 5.32 9.41 0.86
N THR A 176 5.65 8.23 0.35
CA THR A 176 6.93 7.97 -0.33
C THR A 176 6.91 8.35 -1.80
N GLY A 177 5.78 8.14 -2.48
CA GLY A 177 5.66 8.24 -3.94
C GLY A 177 5.96 6.91 -4.63
N ASP A 178 6.36 5.90 -3.86
CA ASP A 178 6.65 4.54 -4.31
C ASP A 178 5.51 3.58 -3.97
N PRO A 179 5.24 2.57 -4.82
CA PRO A 179 4.25 1.57 -4.52
C PRO A 179 4.65 0.69 -3.33
N ALA A 180 3.65 0.32 -2.54
CA ALA A 180 3.72 -0.84 -1.66
C ALA A 180 2.76 -1.93 -2.14
N VAL A 181 3.04 -3.16 -1.74
CA VAL A 181 2.15 -4.30 -1.98
C VAL A 181 1.10 -4.37 -0.89
N CYS A 182 -0.17 -4.51 -1.27
CA CYS A 182 -1.19 -5.13 -0.44
C CYS A 182 -1.54 -6.52 -1.00
N PHE A 183 -1.56 -7.56 -0.17
CA PHE A 183 -1.93 -8.89 -0.63
C PHE A 183 -2.95 -9.61 0.25
N ALA A 184 -3.74 -10.47 -0.39
CA ALA A 184 -4.83 -11.21 0.24
C ALA A 184 -5.07 -12.57 -0.43
N ILE A 185 -5.87 -13.41 0.21
CA ILE A 185 -6.36 -14.68 -0.34
C ILE A 185 -7.45 -14.47 -1.41
N ALA A 186 -7.86 -15.55 -2.05
CA ALA A 186 -8.97 -15.61 -2.99
C ALA A 186 -10.30 -15.20 -2.34
N GLY A 187 -11.30 -14.92 -3.18
CA GLY A 187 -12.66 -14.64 -2.75
C GLY A 187 -12.77 -13.49 -1.75
N PRO A 188 -13.24 -13.73 -0.50
CA PRO A 188 -13.55 -12.67 0.45
C PRO A 188 -12.34 -11.78 0.79
N GLY A 189 -11.15 -12.36 0.95
CA GLY A 189 -9.95 -11.60 1.30
C GLY A 189 -9.58 -10.58 0.21
N ALA A 190 -9.63 -10.99 -1.05
CA ALA A 190 -9.42 -10.11 -2.18
C ALA A 190 -10.49 -9.00 -2.27
N THR A 191 -11.77 -9.31 -2.02
CA THR A 191 -12.83 -8.29 -2.03
C THR A 191 -12.71 -7.28 -0.89
N ASN A 192 -12.12 -7.66 0.25
CA ASN A 192 -11.86 -6.75 1.36
C ASN A 192 -10.81 -5.67 1.05
N LEU A 193 -9.98 -5.84 0.00
CA LEU A 193 -9.04 -4.82 -0.46
C LEU A 193 -9.73 -3.61 -1.14
N TYR A 194 -10.95 -3.81 -1.64
CA TYR A 194 -11.59 -2.94 -2.63
C TYR A 194 -11.67 -1.47 -2.21
N THR A 195 -12.03 -1.19 -0.95
CA THR A 195 -12.16 0.20 -0.46
C THR A 195 -10.81 0.91 -0.38
N GLY A 196 -9.76 0.25 0.10
CA GLY A 196 -8.42 0.84 0.16
C GLY A 196 -7.80 1.00 -1.22
N MET A 197 -8.12 0.13 -2.18
CA MET A 197 -7.75 0.31 -3.58
C MET A 197 -8.41 1.56 -4.16
N TRP A 198 -9.69 1.83 -3.85
CA TRP A 198 -10.38 3.04 -4.31
C TRP A 198 -9.78 4.32 -3.71
N ASP A 199 -9.35 4.26 -2.45
CA ASP A 199 -8.61 5.35 -1.83
C ASP A 199 -7.31 5.66 -2.59
N ALA A 200 -6.53 4.64 -2.96
CA ALA A 200 -5.32 4.83 -3.76
C ALA A 200 -5.63 5.38 -5.16
N LYS A 201 -6.62 4.80 -5.86
CA LYS A 201 -7.09 5.21 -7.19
C LYS A 201 -7.48 6.68 -7.23
N LEU A 202 -8.36 7.10 -6.32
CA LEU A 202 -8.89 8.47 -6.27
C LEU A 202 -7.85 9.48 -5.75
N SER A 203 -6.82 9.00 -5.06
CA SER A 203 -5.69 9.82 -4.61
C SER A 203 -4.54 9.86 -5.62
N SER A 204 -4.68 9.24 -6.79
CA SER A 204 -3.60 9.07 -7.79
C SER A 204 -2.31 8.58 -7.13
N THR A 205 -2.43 7.47 -6.41
CA THR A 205 -1.35 6.88 -5.61
C THR A 205 -0.97 5.52 -6.18
N PRO A 206 0.33 5.24 -6.40
CA PRO A 206 0.79 3.94 -6.87
C PRO A 206 0.55 2.87 -5.80
N LEU A 207 -0.13 1.78 -6.19
CA LEU A 207 -0.41 0.66 -5.29
C LEU A 207 -0.39 -0.67 -6.06
N LEU A 208 0.14 -1.72 -5.43
CA LEU A 208 0.20 -3.06 -6.01
C LEU A 208 -0.73 -3.99 -5.21
N ALA A 209 -1.87 -4.38 -5.79
CA ALA A 209 -2.76 -5.36 -5.18
C ALA A 209 -2.44 -6.76 -5.73
N ILE A 210 -2.09 -7.71 -4.86
CA ILE A 210 -1.80 -9.09 -5.26
C ILE A 210 -2.78 -10.03 -4.56
N THR A 211 -3.56 -10.79 -5.32
CA THR A 211 -4.62 -11.63 -4.76
C THR A 211 -4.43 -13.08 -5.16
N GLY A 212 -4.53 -13.98 -4.18
CA GLY A 212 -4.67 -15.41 -4.43
C GLY A 212 -5.89 -15.75 -5.28
N GLN A 213 -5.89 -16.94 -5.88
CA GLN A 213 -7.01 -17.48 -6.62
C GLN A 213 -7.00 -19.01 -6.54
N ILE A 214 -8.19 -19.61 -6.59
CA ILE A 214 -8.33 -21.07 -6.69
C ILE A 214 -7.56 -21.62 -7.91
N PRO A 215 -7.24 -22.93 -7.93
CA PRO A 215 -6.56 -23.54 -9.06
C PRO A 215 -7.28 -23.26 -10.39
N THR A 216 -6.50 -22.94 -11.43
CA THR A 216 -7.01 -22.60 -12.76
C THR A 216 -8.04 -23.61 -13.31
N PRO A 217 -7.86 -24.94 -13.18
CA PRO A 217 -8.83 -25.92 -13.67
C PRO A 217 -10.22 -25.85 -13.00
N ASN A 218 -10.31 -25.29 -11.79
CA ASN A 218 -11.55 -25.23 -11.03
C ASN A 218 -12.37 -23.96 -11.34
N LEU A 219 -11.84 -23.03 -12.11
CA LEU A 219 -12.54 -21.80 -12.45
C LEU A 219 -13.76 -22.10 -13.35
N GLY A 220 -14.88 -21.43 -13.08
CA GLY A 220 -16.17 -21.61 -13.74
C GLY A 220 -17.03 -22.73 -13.14
N THR A 221 -16.55 -23.42 -12.11
CA THR A 221 -17.25 -24.57 -11.51
C THR A 221 -18.10 -24.21 -10.28
N LYS A 222 -18.06 -22.94 -9.84
CA LYS A 222 -18.59 -22.48 -8.54
C LYS A 222 -17.88 -23.14 -7.37
N ALA A 223 -16.57 -23.31 -7.49
CA ALA A 223 -15.74 -23.84 -6.44
C ALA A 223 -15.78 -22.92 -5.19
N PHE A 224 -15.47 -23.48 -4.03
CA PHE A 224 -15.43 -22.71 -2.79
C PHE A 224 -14.48 -21.51 -2.92
N GLN A 225 -14.94 -20.33 -2.49
CA GLN A 225 -14.24 -19.04 -2.59
C GLN A 225 -13.92 -18.55 -4.02
N GLU A 226 -14.53 -19.15 -5.05
CA GLU A 226 -14.40 -18.64 -6.41
C GLU A 226 -15.04 -17.25 -6.56
N VAL A 227 -14.23 -16.26 -6.93
CA VAL A 227 -14.69 -14.93 -7.37
C VAL A 227 -13.94 -14.57 -8.66
N PRO A 228 -14.61 -13.99 -9.68
CA PRO A 228 -13.95 -13.52 -10.89
C PRO A 228 -13.14 -12.24 -10.61
N LEU A 229 -12.00 -12.37 -9.92
CA LEU A 229 -11.27 -11.26 -9.29
C LEU A 229 -10.83 -10.16 -10.27
N THR A 230 -10.40 -10.50 -11.49
CA THR A 230 -10.07 -9.51 -12.53
C THR A 230 -11.29 -8.64 -12.87
N ALA A 231 -12.49 -9.21 -12.94
CA ALA A 231 -13.71 -8.45 -13.19
C ALA A 231 -14.19 -7.69 -11.94
N ALA A 232 -14.09 -8.31 -10.76
CA ALA A 232 -14.53 -7.72 -9.50
C ALA A 232 -13.69 -6.48 -9.10
N LEU A 233 -12.37 -6.55 -9.29
CA LEU A 233 -11.43 -5.48 -8.93
C LEU A 233 -11.02 -4.61 -10.14
N GLY A 234 -11.38 -5.01 -11.36
CA GLY A 234 -11.06 -4.29 -12.59
C GLY A 234 -11.49 -2.81 -12.63
N PRO A 235 -12.67 -2.41 -12.09
CA PRO A 235 -13.06 -0.99 -12.09
C PRO A 235 -12.14 -0.07 -11.30
N VAL A 236 -11.43 -0.60 -10.29
CA VAL A 236 -10.49 0.17 -9.47
C VAL A 236 -9.05 0.02 -9.94
N ALA A 237 -8.67 -1.13 -10.50
CA ALA A 237 -7.33 -1.39 -11.01
C ALA A 237 -7.19 -0.93 -12.47
N GLY A 238 -6.35 0.09 -12.72
CA GLY A 238 -6.10 0.56 -14.09
C GLY A 238 -5.33 -0.46 -14.95
N TRP A 239 -4.62 -1.38 -14.30
CA TRP A 239 -4.02 -2.56 -14.89
C TRP A 239 -4.39 -3.77 -14.05
N SER A 240 -4.91 -4.82 -14.67
CA SER A 240 -5.23 -6.07 -13.99
C SER A 240 -4.85 -7.26 -14.87
N LYS A 241 -4.17 -8.24 -14.28
CA LYS A 241 -3.76 -9.48 -14.96
C LYS A 241 -3.93 -10.68 -14.04
N ARG A 242 -4.41 -11.80 -14.57
CA ARG A 242 -4.32 -13.12 -13.92
C ARG A 242 -3.15 -13.88 -14.50
N LEU A 243 -2.27 -14.37 -13.64
CA LEU A 243 -1.14 -15.19 -14.07
C LEU A 243 -1.62 -16.54 -14.62
N SER A 244 -0.84 -17.04 -15.56
CA SER A 244 -0.95 -18.34 -16.19
C SER A 244 0.44 -19.01 -16.23
N ALA A 245 0.48 -20.31 -16.54
CA ALA A 245 1.74 -21.04 -16.63
C ALA A 245 2.69 -20.54 -17.74
N SER A 246 2.19 -19.77 -18.72
CA SER A 246 3.01 -19.17 -19.78
C SER A 246 3.58 -17.80 -19.42
N ASP A 247 3.18 -17.22 -18.29
CA ASP A 247 3.68 -15.91 -17.87
C ASP A 247 5.06 -16.01 -17.21
N GLY A 248 5.91 -15.02 -17.49
CA GLY A 248 7.22 -14.89 -16.84
C GLY A 248 7.20 -13.96 -15.62
N PRO A 249 8.27 -14.01 -14.80
CA PRO A 249 8.40 -13.18 -13.59
C PRO A 249 8.42 -11.67 -13.89
N ASP A 250 8.79 -11.25 -15.10
CA ASP A 250 8.77 -9.83 -15.52
C ASP A 250 7.37 -9.21 -15.55
N THR A 251 6.32 -10.01 -15.39
CA THR A 251 4.97 -9.49 -15.11
C THR A 251 4.96 -8.61 -13.86
N ALA A 252 5.77 -8.91 -12.83
CA ALA A 252 5.94 -8.05 -11.66
C ALA A 252 6.57 -6.70 -12.02
N THR A 253 7.61 -6.68 -12.85
CA THR A 253 8.24 -5.45 -13.35
C THR A 253 7.22 -4.58 -14.12
N ALA A 254 6.40 -5.20 -14.96
CA ALA A 254 5.34 -4.51 -15.70
C ALA A 254 4.28 -3.91 -14.76
N MET A 255 3.87 -4.65 -13.74
CA MET A 255 2.93 -4.20 -12.70
C MET A 255 3.47 -2.97 -11.95
N VAL A 256 4.73 -3.00 -11.50
CA VAL A 256 5.38 -1.87 -10.81
C VAL A 256 5.52 -0.67 -11.74
N THR A 257 5.92 -0.90 -12.99
CA THR A 257 6.03 0.14 -14.03
C THR A 257 4.71 0.85 -14.27
N TYR A 258 3.62 0.10 -14.40
CA TYR A 258 2.30 0.67 -14.55
C TYR A 258 1.91 1.51 -13.33
N ALA A 259 1.97 0.93 -12.12
CA ALA A 259 1.53 1.60 -10.90
C ALA A 259 2.29 2.91 -10.68
N ARG A 260 3.62 2.92 -10.86
CA ARG A 260 4.44 4.14 -10.73
C ARG A 260 4.17 5.17 -11.82
N SER A 261 4.18 4.75 -13.09
CA SER A 261 4.09 5.70 -14.21
C SER A 261 2.70 6.34 -14.32
N GLN A 262 1.65 5.57 -14.04
CA GLN A 262 0.26 6.06 -14.09
C GLN A 262 -0.20 6.61 -12.73
N ARG A 263 0.59 6.42 -11.67
CA ARG A 263 0.22 6.71 -10.27
C ARG A 263 -1.15 6.10 -9.93
N ASP A 264 -1.27 4.82 -10.20
CA ASP A 264 -2.53 4.08 -10.20
C ASP A 264 -2.38 2.72 -9.51
N VAL A 265 -3.51 2.04 -9.30
CA VAL A 265 -3.61 0.69 -8.78
C VAL A 265 -3.33 -0.31 -9.90
N ALA A 266 -2.35 -1.18 -9.68
CA ALA A 266 -2.12 -2.38 -10.48
C ALA A 266 -2.54 -3.62 -9.69
N HIS A 267 -3.23 -4.56 -10.34
CA HIS A 267 -3.76 -5.77 -9.73
C HIS A 267 -3.22 -7.04 -10.40
N LEU A 268 -2.69 -7.96 -9.60
CA LEU A 268 -2.20 -9.25 -10.05
C LEU A 268 -2.95 -10.38 -9.34
N VAL A 269 -3.55 -11.28 -10.10
CA VAL A 269 -4.22 -12.49 -9.59
C VAL A 269 -3.28 -13.68 -9.76
N ILE A 270 -3.03 -14.42 -8.67
CA ILE A 270 -2.10 -15.56 -8.64
C ILE A 270 -2.82 -16.88 -8.30
N PRO A 271 -3.14 -17.73 -9.29
CA PRO A 271 -3.72 -19.04 -9.04
C PRO A 271 -2.79 -20.00 -8.27
N ASP A 272 -3.35 -20.87 -7.44
CA ASP A 272 -2.61 -21.84 -6.61
C ASP A 272 -1.69 -22.77 -7.42
N ASP A 273 -2.16 -23.24 -8.58
CA ASP A 273 -1.39 -24.08 -9.49
C ASP A 273 -0.19 -23.35 -10.10
N VAL A 274 -0.30 -22.03 -10.33
CA VAL A 274 0.79 -21.19 -10.85
C VAL A 274 1.83 -20.90 -9.76
N GLN A 275 1.39 -20.78 -8.51
CA GLN A 275 2.29 -20.55 -7.37
C GLN A 275 3.27 -21.69 -7.12
N SER A 276 2.91 -22.91 -7.53
CA SER A 276 3.70 -24.13 -7.32
C SER A 276 4.63 -24.45 -8.50
N LEU A 277 4.67 -23.60 -9.53
CA LEU A 277 5.53 -23.84 -10.69
C LEU A 277 7.03 -23.67 -10.33
N PRO A 278 7.90 -24.50 -10.92
CA PRO A 278 9.35 -24.32 -10.77
C PRO A 278 9.78 -22.98 -11.38
N ALA A 279 10.97 -22.49 -10.99
CA ALA A 279 11.56 -21.35 -11.66
C ALA A 279 11.66 -21.56 -13.16
N THR A 280 11.44 -20.49 -13.91
CA THR A 280 11.69 -20.45 -15.34
C THR A 280 13.15 -20.10 -15.60
N SER A 281 13.63 -20.31 -16.84
CA SER A 281 14.92 -19.76 -17.26
C SER A 281 14.99 -18.26 -16.94
N ASP A 282 16.06 -17.81 -16.28
CA ASP A 282 16.17 -16.41 -15.83
C ASP A 282 16.09 -15.46 -17.02
N SER A 283 15.11 -14.56 -17.02
CA SER A 283 15.01 -13.49 -18.00
C SER A 283 15.94 -12.34 -17.60
N PRO A 284 16.53 -11.60 -18.55
CA PRO A 284 17.35 -10.43 -18.20
C PRO A 284 16.53 -9.42 -17.39
N ARG A 285 17.13 -8.89 -16.31
CA ARG A 285 16.49 -7.84 -15.49
C ARG A 285 16.27 -6.60 -16.37
N GLY A 286 15.00 -6.23 -16.55
CA GLY A 286 14.65 -4.99 -17.24
C GLY A 286 15.06 -3.75 -16.42
N PRO A 287 15.32 -2.60 -17.07
CA PRO A 287 15.63 -1.37 -16.34
C PRO A 287 14.46 -0.96 -15.44
N SER A 288 14.78 -0.41 -14.27
CA SER A 288 13.77 0.20 -13.40
C SER A 288 13.10 1.37 -14.11
N PRO A 289 11.76 1.46 -14.08
CA PRO A 289 11.02 2.52 -14.76
C PRO A 289 11.26 3.87 -14.09
N THR A 290 11.67 4.87 -14.86
CA THR A 290 11.69 6.28 -14.42
C THR A 290 10.31 6.90 -14.61
N PRO A 291 9.79 7.68 -13.64
CA PRO A 291 8.56 8.43 -13.82
C PRO A 291 8.64 9.36 -15.04
N ASN A 292 7.57 9.44 -15.83
CA ASN A 292 7.50 10.42 -16.91
C ASN A 292 7.38 11.83 -16.31
N THR A 293 8.34 12.70 -16.61
CA THR A 293 8.25 14.14 -16.31
C THR A 293 7.65 14.87 -17.51
N LEU A 294 6.62 15.69 -17.28
CA LEU A 294 5.97 16.49 -18.32
C LEU A 294 6.47 17.95 -18.23
N PRO A 295 7.31 18.42 -19.17
CA PRO A 295 7.81 19.79 -19.13
C PRO A 295 6.72 20.81 -19.47
N LEU A 296 6.86 22.04 -18.99
CA LEU A 296 6.00 23.15 -19.39
C LEU A 296 6.37 23.62 -20.80
N THR A 297 5.38 23.76 -21.68
CA THR A 297 5.64 24.21 -23.05
C THR A 297 6.05 25.69 -23.07
N PRO A 298 6.90 26.14 -24.02
CA PRO A 298 7.27 27.55 -24.13
C PRO A 298 6.07 28.50 -24.31
N THR A 299 5.02 28.05 -25.02
CA THR A 299 3.78 28.79 -25.24
C THR A 299 3.01 28.99 -23.93
N ASP A 300 2.83 27.93 -23.15
CA ASP A 300 2.16 28.00 -21.86
C ASP A 300 2.99 28.83 -20.88
N ALA A 301 4.31 28.63 -20.84
CA ALA A 301 5.22 29.42 -20.02
C ALA A 301 5.09 30.92 -20.30
N SER A 302 5.09 31.31 -21.58
CA SER A 302 4.93 32.70 -21.98
C SER A 302 3.56 33.27 -21.59
N SER A 303 2.49 32.48 -21.77
CA SER A 303 1.12 32.90 -21.44
C SER A 303 0.92 33.08 -19.94
N ILE A 304 1.42 32.14 -19.13
CA ILE A 304 1.34 32.21 -17.67
C ILE A 304 2.23 33.35 -17.14
N ALA A 305 3.44 33.52 -17.67
CA ALA A 305 4.33 34.60 -17.27
C ALA A 305 3.74 35.98 -17.54
N ARG A 306 3.04 36.16 -18.67
CA ARG A 306 2.28 37.38 -18.99
C ARG A 306 1.18 37.63 -17.96
N LEU A 307 0.33 36.64 -17.67
CA LEU A 307 -0.75 36.77 -16.68
C LEU A 307 -0.21 37.10 -15.27
N LEU A 308 0.89 36.47 -14.86
CA LEU A 308 1.56 36.77 -13.59
C LEU A 308 2.10 38.20 -13.53
N SER A 309 2.63 38.71 -14.64
CA SER A 309 3.17 40.07 -14.73
C SER A 309 2.08 41.14 -14.73
N GLU A 310 0.90 40.83 -15.28
CA GLU A 310 -0.27 41.72 -15.28
C GLU A 310 -1.06 41.70 -13.96
N SER A 311 -0.87 40.65 -13.14
CA SER A 311 -1.61 40.45 -11.89
C SER A 311 -1.13 41.36 -10.76
N VAL A 312 -2.09 42.03 -10.11
CA VAL A 312 -1.88 42.90 -8.96
C VAL A 312 -1.83 42.10 -7.65
N SER A 313 -2.59 41.01 -7.53
CA SER A 313 -2.66 40.21 -6.30
C SER A 313 -2.81 38.71 -6.62
N PRO A 314 -1.76 38.05 -7.14
CA PRO A 314 -1.84 36.63 -7.48
C PRO A 314 -1.99 35.75 -6.23
N LEU A 315 -2.78 34.68 -6.37
CA LEU A 315 -2.93 33.61 -5.38
C LEU A 315 -2.51 32.28 -5.99
N PHE A 316 -1.52 31.62 -5.40
CA PHE A 316 -1.14 30.27 -5.75
C PHE A 316 -1.91 29.29 -4.88
N VAL A 317 -2.40 28.21 -5.49
CA VAL A 317 -3.07 27.11 -4.79
C VAL A 317 -2.31 25.82 -5.07
N ILE A 318 -1.61 25.32 -4.07
CA ILE A 318 -0.85 24.07 -4.16
C ILE A 318 -1.78 22.90 -3.84
N GLY A 319 -1.98 22.04 -4.83
CA GLY A 319 -2.72 20.80 -4.70
C GLY A 319 -1.82 19.61 -4.34
N ARG A 320 -2.44 18.43 -4.23
CA ARG A 320 -1.70 17.20 -3.92
C ARG A 320 -0.60 16.91 -4.94
N GLY A 321 -0.88 17.12 -6.22
CA GLY A 321 0.09 16.93 -7.30
C GLY A 321 1.27 17.89 -7.23
N GLY A 322 1.09 19.10 -6.66
CA GLY A 322 2.16 20.06 -6.43
C GLY A 322 2.90 19.92 -5.10
N SER A 323 2.35 19.18 -4.14
CA SER A 323 2.86 19.14 -2.75
C SER A 323 4.32 18.67 -2.62
N ARG A 324 4.78 17.73 -3.46
CA ARG A 324 6.19 17.27 -3.48
C ARG A 324 7.17 18.31 -4.03
N HIS A 325 6.65 19.30 -4.75
CA HIS A 325 7.40 20.41 -5.36
C HIS A 325 7.05 21.75 -4.71
N ALA A 326 6.50 21.72 -3.49
CA ALA A 326 6.06 22.93 -2.82
C ALA A 326 7.20 23.93 -2.59
N GLY A 327 8.44 23.47 -2.41
CA GLY A 327 9.61 24.34 -2.35
C GLY A 327 9.85 25.14 -3.64
N ASP A 328 9.78 24.50 -4.81
CA ASP A 328 9.92 25.18 -6.11
C ASP A 328 8.78 26.18 -6.34
N ILE A 329 7.55 25.79 -5.99
CA ILE A 329 6.36 26.64 -6.12
C ILE A 329 6.43 27.82 -5.16
N LEU A 330 6.93 27.61 -3.94
CA LEU A 330 7.11 28.67 -2.95
C LEU A 330 8.19 29.67 -3.38
N ALA A 331 9.32 29.19 -3.94
CA ALA A 331 10.35 30.06 -4.49
C ALA A 331 9.81 30.94 -5.64
N LEU A 332 8.95 30.38 -6.50
CA LEU A 332 8.24 31.16 -7.51
C LEU A 332 7.31 32.19 -6.85
N ALA A 333 6.53 31.78 -5.85
CA ALA A 333 5.61 32.66 -5.13
C ALA A 333 6.33 33.83 -4.45
N GLU A 334 7.51 33.59 -3.87
CA GLU A 334 8.35 34.63 -3.29
C GLU A 334 8.86 35.61 -4.34
N LYS A 335 9.31 35.11 -5.50
CA LYS A 335 9.81 35.95 -6.59
C LYS A 335 8.72 36.88 -7.15
N VAL A 336 7.50 36.37 -7.32
CA VAL A 336 6.37 37.15 -7.82
C VAL A 336 5.45 37.64 -6.71
N ASP A 337 5.91 37.68 -5.46
CA ASP A 337 5.18 38.08 -4.25
C ASP A 337 3.68 37.70 -4.25
N ALA A 338 3.39 36.41 -4.42
CA ALA A 338 2.05 35.84 -4.49
C ALA A 338 1.63 35.20 -3.17
N ALA A 339 0.37 35.38 -2.76
CA ALA A 339 -0.18 34.63 -1.63
C ALA A 339 -0.23 33.13 -1.97
N VAL A 340 -0.07 32.26 -0.97
CA VAL A 340 -0.01 30.80 -1.15
C VAL A 340 -1.06 30.13 -0.27
N ALA A 341 -1.98 29.40 -0.89
CA ALA A 341 -2.90 28.50 -0.25
C ALA A 341 -2.56 27.04 -0.58
N THR A 342 -3.01 26.12 0.26
CA THR A 342 -2.99 24.70 -0.04
C THR A 342 -4.41 24.17 -0.21
N THR A 343 -4.58 23.10 -0.99
CA THR A 343 -5.77 22.26 -0.81
C THR A 343 -5.60 21.42 0.45
N PHE A 344 -6.70 20.90 1.02
CA PHE A 344 -6.61 20.12 2.25
C PHE A 344 -5.61 18.94 2.18
N PRO A 345 -5.57 18.12 1.10
CA PRO A 345 -4.58 17.04 0.97
C PRO A 345 -3.12 17.50 0.81
N ALA A 346 -2.88 18.80 0.59
CA ALA A 346 -1.56 19.42 0.48
C ALA A 346 -1.19 20.25 1.71
N LYS A 347 -2.02 20.28 2.77
CA LYS A 347 -1.68 20.91 4.04
C LYS A 347 -0.38 20.32 4.58
N GLY A 348 0.49 21.19 5.11
CA GLY A 348 1.83 20.82 5.58
C GLY A 348 2.91 20.81 4.49
N SER A 349 2.56 21.08 3.23
CA SER A 349 3.57 21.27 2.16
C SER A 349 4.20 22.66 2.15
N VAL A 350 3.55 23.64 2.80
CA VAL A 350 4.05 25.00 3.01
C VAL A 350 3.85 25.37 4.48
N PRO A 351 4.88 25.90 5.16
CA PRO A 351 4.75 26.43 6.52
C PRO A 351 3.64 27.48 6.60
N GLU A 352 2.65 27.30 7.47
CA GLU A 352 1.54 28.25 7.62
C GLU A 352 1.95 29.53 8.34
N HIS A 353 3.14 29.55 8.94
CA HIS A 353 3.80 30.74 9.47
C HIS A 353 4.57 31.55 8.41
N HIS A 354 4.69 31.03 7.18
CA HIS A 354 5.34 31.75 6.10
C HIS A 354 4.59 33.06 5.77
N PRO A 355 5.27 34.20 5.49
CA PRO A 355 4.60 35.49 5.26
C PRO A 355 3.60 35.52 4.10
N LEU A 356 3.75 34.61 3.13
CA LEU A 356 2.83 34.45 2.00
C LEU A 356 1.77 33.38 2.21
N ALA A 357 1.89 32.53 3.24
CA ALA A 357 0.94 31.46 3.46
C ALA A 357 -0.42 32.00 3.91
N THR A 358 -1.48 31.33 3.48
CA THR A 358 -2.87 31.66 3.83
C THR A 358 -3.56 30.49 4.54
N GLY A 359 -2.94 29.31 4.54
CA GLY A 359 -3.50 28.06 5.06
C GLY A 359 -4.25 27.26 3.99
N VAL A 360 -5.19 26.44 4.43
CA VAL A 360 -6.02 25.62 3.55
C VAL A 360 -7.15 26.45 2.93
N LEU A 361 -7.38 26.29 1.63
CA LEU A 361 -8.53 26.85 0.92
C LEU A 361 -9.71 25.86 0.89
N GLY A 362 -10.93 26.39 0.96
CA GLY A 362 -12.17 25.62 0.78
C GLY A 362 -12.90 25.28 2.07
N ARG A 363 -13.74 24.24 2.05
CA ARG A 363 -14.65 23.89 3.16
C ARG A 363 -13.91 23.52 4.45
N SER A 364 -12.73 22.92 4.34
CA SER A 364 -11.85 22.57 5.47
C SER A 364 -10.82 23.67 5.77
N GLY A 365 -10.99 24.85 5.17
CA GLY A 365 -9.99 25.89 5.11
C GLY A 365 -10.05 26.96 6.19
N THR A 366 -9.13 27.92 6.08
CA THR A 366 -9.06 29.10 6.93
C THR A 366 -9.85 30.26 6.30
N PRO A 367 -10.37 31.19 7.11
CA PRO A 367 -10.91 32.43 6.57
C PRO A 367 -9.84 33.32 5.91
N VAL A 368 -8.56 33.11 6.23
CA VAL A 368 -7.43 33.83 5.61
C VAL A 368 -7.33 33.46 4.14
N SER A 369 -7.29 32.16 3.79
CA SER A 369 -7.32 31.71 2.38
C SER A 369 -8.57 32.17 1.64
N ALA A 370 -9.74 32.13 2.28
CA ALA A 370 -10.99 32.60 1.68
C ALA A 370 -10.94 34.11 1.35
N ALA A 371 -10.42 34.92 2.27
CA ALA A 371 -10.23 36.35 2.05
C ALA A 371 -9.18 36.61 0.95
N SER A 372 -8.08 35.84 0.90
CA SER A 372 -7.06 35.95 -0.14
C SER A 372 -7.62 35.65 -1.52
N GLN A 373 -8.47 34.62 -1.65
CA GLN A 373 -9.18 34.34 -2.90
C GLN A 373 -10.13 35.48 -3.30
N THR A 374 -10.79 36.12 -2.34
CA THR A 374 -11.63 37.27 -2.63
C THR A 374 -10.81 38.48 -3.07
N ARG A 375 -9.60 38.65 -2.53
CA ARG A 375 -8.69 39.75 -2.90
C ARG A 375 -7.98 39.51 -4.24
N SER A 376 -7.72 38.26 -4.60
CA SER A 376 -6.93 37.93 -5.78
C SER A 376 -7.62 38.30 -7.09
N ASP A 377 -6.84 38.65 -8.09
CA ASP A 377 -7.27 38.83 -9.48
C ASP A 377 -6.90 37.63 -10.38
N LEU A 378 -5.83 36.92 -10.02
CA LEU A 378 -5.35 35.69 -10.68
C LEU A 378 -5.19 34.56 -9.65
N ILE A 379 -5.66 33.37 -10.00
CA ILE A 379 -5.41 32.14 -9.23
C ILE A 379 -4.60 31.16 -10.07
N VAL A 380 -3.46 30.71 -9.57
CA VAL A 380 -2.64 29.68 -10.24
C VAL A 380 -2.69 28.39 -9.43
N VAL A 381 -3.28 27.34 -10.00
CA VAL A 381 -3.47 26.04 -9.36
C VAL A 381 -2.38 25.07 -9.82
N PHE A 382 -1.59 24.56 -8.88
CA PHE A 382 -0.51 23.58 -9.13
C PHE A 382 -0.93 22.19 -8.67
N GLY A 383 -1.29 21.30 -9.61
CA GLY A 383 -1.62 19.90 -9.34
C GLY A 383 -2.78 19.72 -8.35
N GLY A 384 -3.82 20.56 -8.47
CA GLY A 384 -4.95 20.63 -7.55
C GLY A 384 -6.30 20.49 -8.23
N GLY A 385 -7.22 19.77 -7.56
CA GLY A 385 -8.60 19.66 -8.00
C GLY A 385 -9.43 20.91 -7.67
N MET A 386 -10.21 21.40 -8.64
CA MET A 386 -11.16 22.50 -8.48
C MET A 386 -12.56 22.01 -8.07
N ALA A 387 -12.63 21.02 -7.18
CA ALA A 387 -13.92 20.50 -6.71
C ALA A 387 -14.67 21.54 -5.85
N PRO A 388 -16.01 21.43 -5.70
CA PRO A 388 -16.78 22.30 -4.80
C PRO A 388 -16.26 22.30 -3.35
N HIS A 389 -15.55 21.25 -2.93
CA HIS A 389 -14.90 21.17 -1.62
C HIS A 389 -13.68 22.08 -1.50
N THR A 390 -12.86 22.19 -2.55
CA THR A 390 -11.73 23.14 -2.63
C THR A 390 -12.24 24.58 -2.70
N GLY A 391 -13.42 24.80 -3.28
CA GLY A 391 -14.09 26.11 -3.25
C GLY A 391 -13.37 27.20 -4.05
N ILE A 392 -12.60 26.81 -5.07
CA ILE A 392 -12.01 27.79 -6.01
C ILE A 392 -13.14 28.49 -6.75
N THR A 393 -13.17 29.81 -6.67
CA THR A 393 -14.26 30.60 -7.23
C THR A 393 -14.20 30.67 -8.75
N GLU A 394 -15.37 30.65 -9.40
CA GLU A 394 -15.50 30.84 -10.84
C GLU A 394 -15.39 32.32 -11.27
N LYS A 395 -15.26 33.25 -10.31
CA LYS A 395 -15.28 34.71 -10.56
C LYS A 395 -13.89 35.32 -10.79
N ARG A 396 -12.84 34.51 -10.82
CA ARG A 396 -11.44 34.95 -10.98
C ARG A 396 -10.81 34.29 -12.19
N THR A 397 -9.80 34.92 -12.78
CA THR A 397 -9.01 34.28 -13.83
C THR A 397 -8.21 33.14 -13.22
N VAL A 398 -8.27 31.95 -13.80
CA VAL A 398 -7.54 30.77 -13.31
C VAL A 398 -6.53 30.29 -14.34
N VAL A 399 -5.31 30.05 -13.88
CA VAL A 399 -4.33 29.20 -14.55
C VAL A 399 -4.32 27.85 -13.84
N ARG A 400 -4.36 26.76 -14.60
CA ARG A 400 -4.29 25.41 -14.05
C ARG A 400 -3.16 24.63 -14.67
N ILE A 401 -2.28 24.13 -13.82
CA ILE A 401 -1.16 23.26 -14.20
C ILE A 401 -1.44 21.88 -13.61
N ASP A 402 -1.57 20.88 -14.47
CA ASP A 402 -1.96 19.51 -14.07
C ASP A 402 -1.33 18.48 -15.01
N VAL A 403 -1.08 17.27 -14.51
CA VAL A 403 -0.57 16.15 -15.32
C VAL A 403 -1.69 15.30 -15.91
N ASP A 404 -2.92 15.42 -15.38
CA ASP A 404 -4.08 14.72 -15.91
C ASP A 404 -4.73 15.56 -17.02
N PRO A 405 -4.74 15.10 -18.29
CA PRO A 405 -5.39 15.84 -19.38
C PRO A 405 -6.90 16.05 -19.16
N LEU A 406 -7.59 15.19 -18.40
CA LEU A 406 -9.01 15.36 -18.09
C LEU A 406 -9.25 16.52 -17.12
N ALA A 407 -8.23 16.99 -16.42
CA ALA A 407 -8.31 18.21 -15.62
C ALA A 407 -8.73 19.44 -16.46
N SER A 408 -8.44 19.45 -17.77
CA SER A 408 -8.86 20.50 -18.71
C SER A 408 -10.38 20.61 -18.90
N ARG A 409 -11.14 19.59 -18.51
CA ARG A 409 -12.61 19.54 -18.66
C ARG A 409 -13.37 19.60 -17.34
N ARG A 410 -12.69 19.42 -16.20
CA ARG A 410 -13.32 19.34 -14.87
C ARG A 410 -13.31 20.71 -14.18
N ASN A 411 -14.49 21.32 -14.04
CA ASN A 411 -14.72 22.58 -13.34
C ASN A 411 -13.85 23.73 -13.89
N THR A 412 -13.92 23.98 -15.20
CA THR A 412 -13.01 24.86 -15.92
C THR A 412 -13.64 26.14 -16.49
N HIS A 413 -14.82 26.55 -16.00
CA HIS A 413 -15.57 27.69 -16.55
C HIS A 413 -14.78 29.01 -16.64
N ASN A 414 -13.77 29.19 -15.78
CA ASN A 414 -12.94 30.39 -15.69
C ASN A 414 -11.44 30.11 -15.85
N VAL A 415 -11.08 28.95 -16.42
CA VAL A 415 -9.69 28.59 -16.69
C VAL A 415 -9.25 29.24 -18.01
N GLU A 416 -8.38 30.24 -17.90
CA GLU A 416 -7.80 30.96 -19.03
C GLU A 416 -6.67 30.15 -19.69
N VAL A 417 -5.84 29.51 -18.86
CA VAL A 417 -4.74 28.65 -19.33
C VAL A 417 -4.79 27.31 -18.61
N PHE A 418 -4.85 26.23 -19.38
CA PHE A 418 -4.60 24.87 -18.90
C PHE A 418 -3.26 24.39 -19.47
N ALA A 419 -2.29 24.15 -18.59
CA ALA A 419 -0.98 23.61 -18.95
C ALA A 419 -0.90 22.14 -18.53
N LEU A 420 -0.67 21.26 -19.51
CA LEU A 420 -0.39 19.84 -19.28
C LEU A 420 1.09 19.68 -18.91
N ALA A 421 1.42 19.81 -17.64
CA ALA A 421 2.79 19.80 -17.16
C ALA A 421 2.88 19.35 -15.70
N ASP A 422 4.05 18.85 -15.31
CA ASP A 422 4.39 18.63 -13.91
C ASP A 422 4.48 19.98 -13.17
N ALA A 423 3.92 20.03 -11.96
CA ALA A 423 3.85 21.26 -11.18
C ALA A 423 5.25 21.81 -10.81
N GLY A 424 6.22 20.93 -10.54
CA GLY A 424 7.60 21.31 -10.24
C GLY A 424 8.32 21.81 -11.49
N GLU A 425 8.18 21.12 -12.62
CA GLU A 425 8.76 21.56 -13.91
C GLU A 425 8.21 22.93 -14.33
N ALA A 426 6.90 23.13 -14.17
CA ALA A 426 6.27 24.40 -14.45
C ALA A 426 6.77 25.51 -13.52
N ALA A 427 6.86 25.25 -12.21
CA ALA A 427 7.36 26.23 -11.25
C ALA A 427 8.80 26.65 -11.55
N ARG A 428 9.70 25.70 -11.82
CA ARG A 428 11.12 25.97 -12.18
C ARG A 428 11.24 26.74 -13.49
N THR A 429 10.46 26.37 -14.50
CA THR A 429 10.45 27.07 -15.79
C THR A 429 9.97 28.51 -15.63
N LEU A 430 8.85 28.71 -14.92
CA LEU A 430 8.28 30.03 -14.66
C LEU A 430 9.24 30.90 -13.84
N LEU A 431 9.92 30.31 -12.84
CA LEU A 431 10.91 31.01 -12.02
C LEU A 431 12.03 31.62 -12.89
N GLY A 432 12.39 30.99 -14.00
CA GLY A 432 13.40 31.49 -14.94
C GLY A 432 12.93 32.66 -15.82
N VAL A 433 11.62 32.83 -16.04
CA VAL A 433 11.09 33.77 -17.05
C VAL A 433 10.27 34.92 -16.49
N VAL A 434 9.72 34.81 -15.28
CA VAL A 434 8.95 35.89 -14.65
C VAL A 434 9.87 36.96 -14.02
N PRO A 435 9.50 38.24 -14.05
CA PRO A 435 10.22 39.28 -13.32
C PRO A 435 9.99 39.16 -11.81
N ALA A 436 10.93 39.68 -11.01
CA ALA A 436 10.70 39.83 -9.58
C ALA A 436 9.72 40.99 -9.32
N VAL A 437 8.81 40.81 -8.38
CA VAL A 437 7.82 41.81 -7.98
C VAL A 437 7.79 41.88 -6.47
N ASP A 438 7.62 43.08 -5.91
CA ASP A 438 7.49 43.32 -4.47
C ASP A 438 6.12 43.94 -4.16
N ARG A 439 5.38 43.36 -3.21
CA ARG A 439 4.03 43.78 -2.78
C ARG A 439 3.96 43.83 -1.24
N PRO A 440 4.64 44.78 -0.58
CA PRO A 440 4.67 44.88 0.88
C PRO A 440 3.27 45.05 1.51
N GLU A 441 2.32 45.64 0.78
CA GLU A 441 0.93 45.77 1.21
C GLU A 441 0.21 44.42 1.29
N LEU A 442 0.54 43.46 0.42
CA LEU A 442 -0.02 42.10 0.48
C LEU A 442 0.44 41.40 1.76
N ARG A 443 1.75 41.44 2.05
CA ARG A 443 2.34 40.83 3.24
C ARG A 443 1.79 41.44 4.53
N SER A 444 1.71 42.76 4.58
CA SER A 444 1.12 43.49 5.72
C SER A 444 -0.35 43.13 5.91
N TRP A 445 -1.11 43.04 4.81
CA TRP A 445 -2.51 42.63 4.84
C TRP A 445 -2.67 41.18 5.34
N LEU A 446 -1.88 40.23 4.83
CA LEU A 446 -1.87 38.82 5.25
C LEU A 446 -1.55 38.68 6.75
N ALA A 447 -0.53 39.38 7.23
CA ALA A 447 -0.18 39.41 8.65
C ALA A 447 -1.38 39.84 9.52
N SER A 448 -2.09 40.90 9.12
CA SER A 448 -3.31 41.34 9.84
C SER A 448 -4.44 40.31 9.81
N ARG A 449 -4.57 39.54 8.72
CA ARG A 449 -5.61 38.48 8.62
C ARG A 449 -5.27 37.30 9.51
N TRP A 450 -4.00 36.92 9.58
CA TRP A 450 -3.53 35.87 10.49
C TRP A 450 -3.64 36.27 11.95
N GLU A 451 -3.30 37.50 12.30
CA GLU A 451 -3.49 38.03 13.66
C GLU A 451 -4.96 37.94 14.07
N TRP A 452 -5.88 38.44 13.23
CA TRP A 452 -7.32 38.32 13.45
C TRP A 452 -7.76 36.85 13.58
N TRP A 453 -7.25 35.95 12.74
CA TRP A 453 -7.66 34.56 12.77
C TRP A 453 -7.17 33.83 14.01
N ARG A 454 -5.90 34.01 14.40
CA ARG A 454 -5.33 33.45 15.63
C ARG A 454 -6.07 33.94 16.88
N GLU A 455 -6.49 35.20 16.89
CA GLU A 455 -7.35 35.74 17.94
C GLU A 455 -8.73 35.06 17.98
N ARG A 456 -9.33 34.76 16.83
CA ARG A 456 -10.56 33.95 16.76
C ARG A 456 -10.36 32.48 17.14
N LYS A 457 -9.20 31.89 16.88
CA LYS A 457 -8.88 30.55 17.37
C LYS A 457 -8.82 30.52 18.89
N ARG A 458 -8.14 31.50 19.51
CA ARG A 458 -8.08 31.64 20.97
C ARG A 458 -9.46 31.74 21.59
N SER A 459 -10.35 32.61 21.07
CA SER A 459 -11.71 32.73 21.60
C SER A 459 -12.57 31.47 21.42
N ARG A 460 -12.21 30.58 20.49
CA ARG A 460 -12.93 29.30 20.24
C ARG A 460 -12.39 28.13 21.05
N ARG A 461 -11.26 28.33 21.73
CA ARG A 461 -10.64 27.32 22.61
C ARG A 461 -11.46 27.10 23.89
N GLU A 462 -12.27 28.08 24.28
CA GLU A 462 -13.08 28.01 25.49
C GLU A 462 -13.96 26.76 25.49
N ILE A 463 -14.12 26.17 26.68
CA ILE A 463 -15.04 25.04 26.90
C ILE A 463 -16.44 25.52 26.50
N ASP A 464 -17.19 24.66 25.81
CA ASP A 464 -18.56 25.03 25.42
C ASP A 464 -19.47 25.21 26.64
N ALA A 465 -20.69 25.72 26.40
CA ALA A 465 -21.66 25.97 27.48
C ALA A 465 -22.03 24.72 28.29
N ASP A 466 -21.79 23.51 27.76
CA ASP A 466 -22.07 22.23 28.39
C ASP A 466 -20.86 21.63 29.10
N GLY A 467 -19.72 22.33 29.15
CA GLY A 467 -18.50 21.80 29.77
C GLY A 467 -17.66 20.89 28.85
N ARG A 468 -17.90 20.86 27.54
CA ARG A 468 -17.19 19.97 26.59
C ARG A 468 -16.00 20.64 25.91
N LEU A 469 -15.02 19.81 25.55
CA LEU A 469 -13.84 20.23 24.78
C LEU A 469 -14.24 20.58 23.34
N THR A 470 -13.71 21.71 22.85
CA THR A 470 -13.89 22.11 21.45
C THR A 470 -12.77 21.56 20.58
N SER A 471 -13.04 21.35 19.29
CA SER A 471 -12.00 20.95 18.34
C SER A 471 -10.87 21.98 18.26
N ALA A 472 -11.17 23.27 18.47
CA ALA A 472 -10.14 24.32 18.50
C ALA A 472 -9.14 24.10 19.64
N ALA A 473 -9.61 23.68 20.82
CA ALA A 473 -8.74 23.32 21.93
C ALA A 473 -7.86 22.11 21.62
N VAL A 474 -8.46 21.06 21.03
CA VAL A 474 -7.73 19.83 20.67
C VAL A 474 -6.59 20.12 19.69
N PHE A 475 -6.84 20.86 18.61
CA PHE A 475 -5.81 21.12 17.60
C PHE A 475 -4.79 22.20 18.00
N ASP A 476 -5.19 23.14 18.86
CA ASP A 476 -4.26 24.09 19.49
C ASP A 476 -3.28 23.37 20.42
N ASP A 477 -3.76 22.44 21.25
CA ASP A 477 -2.89 21.64 22.11
C ASP A 477 -2.06 20.63 21.31
N LEU A 478 -2.62 20.03 20.24
CA LEU A 478 -1.83 19.22 19.31
C LEU A 478 -0.65 20.01 18.73
N GLY A 479 -0.88 21.24 18.26
CA GLY A 479 0.18 22.08 17.70
C GLY A 479 1.33 22.36 18.67
N LYS A 480 1.06 22.45 19.98
CA LYS A 480 2.09 22.69 21.01
C LYS A 480 2.94 21.46 21.33
N HIS A 481 2.39 20.26 21.10
CA HIS A 481 2.98 19.00 21.55
C HIS A 481 3.44 18.10 20.41
N ILE A 482 3.01 18.37 19.18
CA ILE A 482 3.40 17.57 18.02
C ILE A 482 4.90 17.74 17.74
N PRO A 483 5.66 16.64 17.57
CA PRO A 483 7.06 16.73 17.19
C PRO A 483 7.22 17.38 15.80
N PRO A 484 8.38 18.01 15.52
CA PRO A 484 8.71 18.41 14.16
C PRO A 484 8.70 17.18 13.24
N HIS A 485 8.27 17.36 11.99
CA HIS A 485 8.17 16.31 10.98
C HIS A 485 7.26 15.12 11.32
N ALA A 486 6.32 15.29 12.27
CA ALA A 486 5.34 14.25 12.57
C ALA A 486 4.44 13.95 11.36
N ILE A 487 4.16 12.67 11.14
CA ILE A 487 3.19 12.21 10.15
C ILE A 487 1.83 12.10 10.84
N VAL A 488 0.84 12.82 10.32
CA VAL A 488 -0.53 12.83 10.86
C VAL A 488 -1.46 12.03 9.95
N ALA A 489 -1.97 10.90 10.45
CA ALA A 489 -3.04 10.16 9.79
C ALA A 489 -4.39 10.71 10.25
N LEU A 490 -5.24 11.09 9.30
CA LEU A 490 -6.56 11.65 9.56
C LEU A 490 -7.63 10.74 8.98
N ASP A 491 -8.60 10.36 9.80
CA ASP A 491 -9.83 9.71 9.36
C ASP A 491 -10.75 10.71 8.65
N VAL A 492 -11.83 10.24 8.02
CA VAL A 492 -12.84 11.05 7.35
C VAL A 492 -13.93 11.45 8.34
N GLY A 493 -14.11 12.75 8.54
CA GLY A 493 -15.20 13.30 9.36
C GLY A 493 -14.96 14.75 9.74
N ASN A 494 -15.72 15.28 10.69
CA ASN A 494 -15.54 16.66 11.20
C ASN A 494 -14.13 16.94 11.72
N THR A 495 -13.36 15.90 12.05
CA THR A 495 -11.94 15.98 12.39
C THR A 495 -11.11 16.61 11.27
N THR A 496 -11.35 16.30 9.99
CA THR A 496 -10.57 16.86 8.87
C THR A 496 -10.83 18.35 8.68
N TYR A 497 -12.09 18.77 8.77
CA TYR A 497 -12.48 20.18 8.72
C TYR A 497 -11.86 20.98 9.85
N SER A 498 -11.86 20.38 11.05
CA SER A 498 -11.28 21.02 12.23
C SER A 498 -9.75 21.07 12.15
N PHE A 499 -9.10 20.01 11.68
CA PHE A 499 -7.65 19.97 11.46
C PHE A 499 -7.22 21.03 10.45
N GLY A 500 -7.85 21.08 9.28
CA GLY A 500 -7.50 22.06 8.24
C GLY A 500 -7.66 23.52 8.69
N ARG A 501 -8.59 23.75 9.63
CA ARG A 501 -8.97 25.08 10.12
C ARG A 501 -8.19 25.56 11.33
N TYR A 502 -7.86 24.67 12.27
CA TYR A 502 -7.31 25.03 13.58
C TYR A 502 -5.84 24.66 13.76
N PHE A 503 -5.40 23.54 13.20
CA PHE A 503 -3.99 23.13 13.24
C PHE A 503 -3.19 24.03 12.28
N GLU A 504 -2.10 24.63 12.74
CA GLU A 504 -1.13 25.34 11.89
C GLU A 504 0.07 24.41 11.71
N ALA A 505 0.48 24.15 10.47
CA ALA A 505 1.64 23.32 10.17
C ALA A 505 2.89 24.21 10.02
N ASP A 506 3.98 23.82 10.68
CA ASP A 506 5.28 24.51 10.65
C ASP A 506 6.20 24.02 9.53
#